data_AF-A0A2P9H6E8-F1
#
_entry.id   AF-A0A2P9H6E8-F1
#
_cell.length_a   1.000
_cell.length_b   1.000
_cell.length_c   1.000
_cell.angle_alpha   90.00
_cell.angle_beta   90.00
_cell.angle_gamma   90.00
#
_symmetry.space_group_name_H-M   'P 1'
#
loop_
_entity.id
_entity.type
_entity.pdbx_description
1 polymer ?
#
loop_
_entity_poly.entity_id
_entity_poly.type
_entity_poly.pdbx_seq_one_letter_code
_entity_poly.pdbx_strand_id
1 'polypeptide(L)'
;MHAVLEYTGAPRVDIVAHSLGVTAAREWMLQDKAYGLVRSLVAIDGPNHGIIDCSPSPDNYFQLPADGGFVPNSAICEEYGSESTQLLTVLNAAGETPGPTHYPLSCDPKRVPGLARERRFRLAFRPRWAADCRAGAGPVWQSA
;
A
#
# COMPACT_ATOMS: atom_id res chain seq x y z
N MET A 1 -15.95 8.66 8.10
CA MET A 1 -15.05 9.74 8.60
C MET A 1 -15.80 10.96 9.15
N HIS A 2 -16.97 11.33 8.62
CA HIS A 2 -17.75 12.47 9.12
C HIS A 2 -17.99 12.46 10.64
N ALA A 3 -18.38 11.33 11.21
CA ALA A 3 -18.59 11.21 12.66
C ALA A 3 -17.35 11.61 13.50
N VAL A 4 -16.12 11.29 13.04
CA VAL A 4 -14.89 11.67 13.75
C VAL A 4 -14.65 13.18 13.67
N LEU A 5 -14.86 13.77 12.49
CA LEU A 5 -14.71 15.22 12.28
C LEU A 5 -15.75 16.00 13.11
N GLU A 6 -17.01 15.56 13.08
CA GLU A 6 -18.11 16.15 13.87
C GLU A 6 -17.86 16.04 15.37
N TYR A 7 -17.43 14.87 15.85
CA TYR A 7 -17.15 14.64 17.26
C TYR A 7 -15.97 15.48 17.77
N THR A 8 -14.91 15.60 16.98
CA THR A 8 -13.67 16.29 17.39
C THR A 8 -13.68 17.79 17.08
N GLY A 9 -14.53 18.26 16.17
CA GLY A 9 -14.47 19.60 15.60
C GLY A 9 -13.20 19.86 14.76
N ALA A 10 -12.38 18.84 14.48
CA ALA A 10 -11.18 18.99 13.70
C ALA A 10 -11.51 19.17 12.20
N PRO A 11 -10.78 20.02 11.46
CA PRO A 11 -11.03 20.23 10.04
C PRO A 11 -10.52 19.10 9.14
N ARG A 12 -9.60 18.26 9.65
CA ARG A 12 -8.94 17.15 8.92
C ARG A 12 -8.54 16.03 9.88
N VAL A 13 -8.31 14.84 9.33
CA VAL A 13 -7.79 13.66 10.04
C VAL A 13 -6.41 13.24 9.53
N ASP A 14 -5.64 12.56 10.38
CA ASP A 14 -4.55 11.71 9.93
C ASP A 14 -5.00 10.25 10.01
N ILE A 15 -4.67 9.46 9.01
CA ILE A 15 -5.01 8.04 8.92
C ILE A 15 -3.73 7.24 9.08
N VAL A 16 -3.76 6.25 9.98
CA VAL A 16 -2.74 5.20 10.06
C VAL A 16 -3.41 3.91 9.62
N ALA A 17 -2.90 3.33 8.55
CA ALA A 17 -3.48 2.17 7.90
C ALA A 17 -2.44 1.07 7.72
N HIS A 18 -2.85 -0.18 7.97
CA HIS A 18 -1.99 -1.35 7.86
C HIS A 18 -2.64 -2.38 6.92
N SER A 19 -1.83 -3.07 6.11
CA SER A 19 -2.29 -4.13 5.21
C SER A 19 -3.40 -3.62 4.29
N LEU A 20 -4.50 -4.38 4.13
CA LEU A 20 -5.67 -4.02 3.32
C LEU A 20 -6.27 -2.65 3.69
N GLY A 21 -6.08 -2.19 4.93
CA GLY A 21 -6.53 -0.86 5.36
C GLY A 21 -5.93 0.27 4.52
N VAL A 22 -4.74 0.08 3.94
CA VAL A 22 -4.07 1.08 3.09
C VAL A 22 -4.84 1.29 1.80
N THR A 23 -5.16 0.21 1.08
CA THR A 23 -5.90 0.28 -0.18
C THR A 23 -7.35 0.67 0.04
N ALA A 24 -7.97 0.22 1.14
CA ALA A 24 -9.31 0.67 1.53
C ALA A 24 -9.36 2.19 1.81
N ALA A 25 -8.35 2.74 2.50
CA ALA A 25 -8.27 4.18 2.74
C ALA A 25 -8.06 4.95 1.43
N ARG A 26 -7.20 4.46 0.52
CA ARG A 26 -6.99 5.06 -0.81
C ARG A 26 -8.27 5.04 -1.64
N GLU A 27 -9.01 3.94 -1.63
CA GLU A 27 -10.27 3.81 -2.34
C GLU A 27 -11.30 4.81 -1.83
N TRP A 28 -11.51 4.89 -0.51
CA TRP A 28 -12.41 5.86 0.08
C TRP A 28 -12.02 7.30 -0.30
N MET A 29 -10.72 7.64 -0.20
CA MET A 29 -10.23 8.96 -0.58
C MET A 29 -10.47 9.28 -2.07
N LEU A 30 -10.38 8.28 -2.95
CA LEU A 30 -10.64 8.43 -4.37
C LEU A 30 -12.13 8.60 -4.67
N GLN A 31 -12.98 7.69 -4.17
CA GLN A 31 -14.42 7.66 -4.46
C GLN A 31 -15.14 8.88 -3.89
N ASP A 32 -14.82 9.26 -2.65
CA ASP A 32 -15.48 10.37 -1.96
C ASP A 32 -14.79 11.72 -2.20
N LYS A 33 -13.73 11.74 -3.02
CA LYS A 33 -12.87 12.91 -3.24
C LYS A 33 -12.35 13.51 -1.92
N ALA A 34 -12.07 12.65 -0.94
CA ALA A 34 -11.79 13.04 0.44
C ALA A 34 -10.35 13.48 0.71
N TYR A 35 -9.51 13.65 -0.33
CA TYR A 35 -8.12 14.10 -0.18
C TYR A 35 -7.98 15.43 0.58
N GLY A 36 -8.97 16.32 0.51
CA GLY A 36 -8.99 17.56 1.29
C GLY A 36 -9.23 17.38 2.79
N LEU A 37 -9.85 16.24 3.18
CA LEU A 37 -10.17 15.91 4.57
C LEU A 37 -9.03 15.15 5.27
N VAL A 38 -8.10 14.57 4.51
CA VAL A 38 -6.97 13.80 5.05
C VAL A 38 -5.70 14.63 5.00
N ARG A 39 -5.19 15.00 6.19
CA ARG A 39 -3.91 15.69 6.33
C ARG A 39 -2.76 14.75 5.99
N SER A 40 -2.73 13.55 6.59
CA SER A 40 -1.70 12.55 6.33
C SER A 40 -2.27 11.14 6.24
N LEU A 41 -1.72 10.31 5.34
CA LEU A 41 -1.93 8.86 5.32
C LEU A 41 -0.60 8.15 5.58
N VAL A 42 -0.46 7.58 6.78
CA VAL A 42 0.63 6.66 7.12
C VAL A 42 0.21 5.26 6.67
N ALA A 43 0.78 4.80 5.56
CA ALA A 43 0.54 3.46 5.05
C ALA A 43 1.62 2.49 5.58
N ILE A 44 1.22 1.30 6.03
CA ILE A 44 2.12 0.29 6.58
C ILE A 44 1.81 -1.05 5.90
N ASP A 45 2.78 -1.62 5.17
CA ASP A 45 2.67 -2.93 4.52
C ASP A 45 1.39 -3.11 3.68
N GLY A 46 1.01 -2.08 2.92
CA GLY A 46 -0.23 -2.03 2.16
C GLY A 46 -0.09 -2.61 0.75
N PRO A 47 -1.11 -3.33 0.21
CA PRO A 47 -1.03 -4.03 -1.06
C PRO A 47 -1.24 -3.10 -2.27
N ASN A 48 -0.50 -1.99 -2.34
CA ASN A 48 -0.69 -0.97 -3.37
C ASN A 48 -0.41 -1.49 -4.80
N HIS A 49 0.35 -2.58 -4.91
CA HIS A 49 0.79 -3.15 -6.19
C HIS A 49 0.64 -4.68 -6.26
N GLY A 50 -0.17 -5.27 -5.39
CA GLY A 50 -0.28 -6.72 -5.28
C GLY A 50 0.21 -7.28 -3.95
N ILE A 51 -0.14 -8.52 -3.67
CA ILE A 51 0.39 -9.29 -2.53
C ILE A 51 0.98 -10.61 -2.99
N ILE A 52 2.11 -10.99 -2.40
CA ILE A 52 2.79 -12.25 -2.71
C ILE A 52 1.91 -13.48 -2.45
N ASP A 53 1.00 -13.40 -1.48
CA ASP A 53 0.06 -14.48 -1.11
C ASP A 53 -0.82 -14.92 -2.29
N CYS A 54 -1.10 -13.99 -3.21
CA CYS A 54 -1.88 -14.22 -4.43
C CYS A 54 -1.00 -14.55 -5.65
N SER A 55 0.29 -14.80 -5.46
CA SER A 55 1.22 -15.11 -6.53
C SER A 55 1.43 -16.62 -6.68
N PRO A 56 1.41 -17.16 -7.91
CA PRO A 56 1.86 -18.52 -8.19
C PRO A 56 3.39 -18.66 -8.14
N SER A 57 4.13 -17.57 -7.87
CA SER A 57 5.59 -17.60 -7.78
C SER A 57 6.07 -18.65 -6.79
N PRO A 58 7.14 -19.42 -7.08
CA PRO A 58 7.78 -20.29 -6.10
C PRO A 58 8.34 -19.53 -4.89
N ASP A 59 8.51 -18.21 -4.99
CA ASP A 59 8.90 -17.33 -3.86
C ASP A 59 7.73 -16.99 -2.92
N ASN A 60 6.49 -17.43 -3.24
CA ASN A 60 5.36 -17.27 -2.36
C ASN A 60 5.46 -18.25 -1.18
N TYR A 61 6.01 -17.76 -0.08
CA TYR A 61 6.18 -18.52 1.15
C TYR A 61 4.87 -18.81 1.90
N PHE A 62 3.73 -18.25 1.47
CA PHE A 62 2.39 -18.59 1.98
C PHE A 62 1.74 -19.78 1.22
N GLN A 63 2.43 -20.38 0.23
CA GLN A 63 1.88 -21.52 -0.52
C GLN A 63 1.65 -22.78 0.31
N LEU A 64 2.24 -22.87 1.51
CA LEU A 64 2.03 -24.01 2.39
C LEU A 64 0.55 -24.07 2.79
N PRO A 65 -0.11 -25.25 2.71
CA PRO A 65 -1.49 -25.39 3.17
C PRO A 65 -1.71 -24.97 4.63
N ALA A 66 -0.67 -25.06 5.47
CA ALA A 66 -0.69 -24.63 6.86
C ALA A 66 -0.77 -23.10 7.03
N ASP A 67 -0.34 -22.33 6.01
CA ASP A 67 -0.27 -20.87 6.02
C ASP A 67 -1.39 -20.22 5.18
N GLY A 68 -2.39 -21.01 4.76
CA GLY A 68 -3.55 -20.56 3.97
C GLY A 68 -3.59 -21.15 2.56
N GLY A 69 -2.43 -21.55 2.02
CA GLY A 69 -2.31 -22.11 0.67
C GLY A 69 -2.62 -21.10 -0.44
N PHE A 70 -2.19 -21.41 -1.66
CA PHE A 70 -2.47 -20.54 -2.80
C PHE A 70 -3.91 -20.70 -3.29
N VAL A 71 -4.75 -19.68 -3.06
CA VAL A 71 -6.16 -19.64 -3.49
C VAL A 71 -6.38 -18.45 -4.46
N PRO A 72 -6.05 -18.62 -5.76
CA PRO A 72 -6.05 -17.51 -6.72
C PRO A 72 -7.44 -16.91 -7.00
N ASN A 73 -8.51 -17.66 -6.73
CA ASN A 73 -9.90 -17.25 -6.92
C ASN A 73 -10.57 -16.75 -5.63
N SER A 74 -9.78 -16.41 -4.60
CA SER A 74 -10.32 -15.72 -3.43
C SER A 74 -10.64 -14.27 -3.76
N ALA A 75 -11.66 -13.69 -3.11
CA ALA A 75 -12.02 -12.28 -3.29
C ALA A 75 -10.84 -11.32 -3.03
N ILE A 76 -9.94 -11.69 -2.11
CA ILE A 76 -8.73 -10.92 -1.85
C ILE A 76 -7.80 -10.93 -3.06
N CYS A 77 -7.59 -12.07 -3.72
CA CYS A 77 -6.71 -12.15 -4.87
C CYS A 77 -7.31 -11.53 -6.14
N GLU A 78 -8.63 -11.58 -6.29
CA GLU A 78 -9.33 -10.91 -7.38
C GLU A 78 -9.17 -9.38 -7.32
N GLU A 79 -9.15 -8.80 -6.12
CA GLU A 79 -9.07 -7.35 -5.92
C GLU A 79 -7.66 -6.81 -5.63
N TYR A 80 -6.81 -7.58 -4.92
CA TYR A 80 -5.52 -7.13 -4.42
C TYR A 80 -4.35 -7.97 -4.93
N GLY A 81 -4.57 -8.97 -5.78
CA GLY A 81 -3.52 -9.92 -6.16
C GLY A 81 -2.39 -9.33 -7.00
N SER A 82 -2.67 -8.32 -7.81
CA SER A 82 -1.67 -7.68 -8.68
C SER A 82 -2.08 -6.28 -9.13
N GLU A 83 -1.14 -5.50 -9.66
CA GLU A 83 -1.42 -4.19 -10.29
C GLU A 83 -2.48 -4.24 -11.40
N SER A 84 -2.73 -5.40 -12.02
CA SER A 84 -3.70 -5.56 -13.10
C SER A 84 -5.11 -5.92 -12.63
N THR A 85 -5.33 -6.10 -11.34
CA THR A 85 -6.67 -6.24 -10.76
C THR A 85 -7.48 -4.96 -10.97
N GLN A 86 -8.81 -5.07 -10.97
CA GLN A 86 -9.68 -3.93 -11.27
C GLN A 86 -9.47 -2.78 -10.27
N LEU A 87 -9.52 -3.09 -8.96
CA LEU A 87 -9.29 -2.11 -7.91
C LEU A 87 -7.92 -1.43 -8.02
N LEU A 88 -6.83 -2.20 -8.07
CA LEU A 88 -5.49 -1.61 -8.09
C LEU A 88 -5.19 -0.84 -9.37
N THR A 89 -5.75 -1.26 -10.51
CA THR A 89 -5.66 -0.49 -11.77
C THR A 89 -6.28 0.90 -11.59
N VAL A 90 -7.47 0.98 -10.99
CA VAL A 90 -8.17 2.26 -10.77
C VAL A 90 -7.44 3.12 -9.75
N LEU A 91 -7.01 2.55 -8.62
CA LEU A 91 -6.28 3.29 -7.58
C LEU A 91 -4.95 3.85 -8.11
N ASN A 92 -4.20 3.06 -8.87
CA ASN A 92 -2.89 3.45 -9.37
C ASN A 92 -2.96 4.37 -10.59
N ALA A 93 -4.11 4.48 -11.28
CA ALA A 93 -4.32 5.45 -12.34
C ALA A 93 -4.24 6.91 -11.83
N ALA A 94 -4.62 7.15 -10.56
CA ALA A 94 -4.48 8.45 -9.91
C ALA A 94 -3.05 8.75 -9.41
N GLY A 95 -2.14 7.77 -9.51
CA GLY A 95 -0.79 7.81 -8.94
C GLY A 95 -0.74 7.38 -7.46
N GLU A 96 0.47 7.29 -6.92
CA GLU A 96 0.69 6.84 -5.53
C GLU A 96 0.32 7.89 -4.48
N THR A 97 0.44 9.17 -4.82
CA THR A 97 0.26 10.29 -3.89
C THR A 97 -0.65 11.38 -4.48
N PRO A 98 -1.93 11.10 -4.77
CA PRO A 98 -2.86 12.07 -5.31
C PRO A 98 -3.29 13.11 -4.26
N GLY A 99 -3.59 14.32 -4.75
CA GLY A 99 -4.19 15.40 -3.96
C GLY A 99 -3.23 16.07 -2.96
N PRO A 100 -3.78 16.88 -2.04
CA PRO A 100 -3.01 17.62 -1.03
C PRO A 100 -2.59 16.78 0.20
N THR A 101 -2.95 15.50 0.26
CA THR A 101 -2.62 14.62 1.40
C THR A 101 -1.12 14.35 1.48
N HIS A 102 -0.58 14.37 2.70
CA HIS A 102 0.81 14.00 2.95
C HIS A 102 0.95 12.48 3.13
N TYR A 103 1.91 11.86 2.43
CA TYR A 103 2.19 10.43 2.50
C TYR A 103 3.60 10.22 3.06
N PRO A 104 3.78 10.23 4.40
CA PRO A 104 5.07 9.88 4.98
C PRO A 104 5.41 8.45 4.54
N LEU A 105 6.58 8.32 3.89
CA LEU A 105 7.01 7.16 3.11
C LEU A 105 6.67 5.82 3.79
N SER A 106 5.89 5.00 3.09
CA SER A 106 5.58 3.62 3.46
C SER A 106 6.53 2.67 2.74
N CYS A 107 7.40 1.96 3.45
CA CYS A 107 8.10 0.82 2.87
C CYS A 107 7.13 -0.39 2.84
N ASP A 108 6.95 -1.00 1.67
CA ASP A 108 6.18 -2.25 1.48
C ASP A 108 7.17 -3.44 1.42
N PRO A 109 7.28 -4.26 2.48
CA PRO A 109 8.16 -5.41 2.51
C PRO A 109 7.64 -6.62 1.71
N LYS A 110 6.36 -6.65 1.30
CA LYS A 110 5.77 -7.76 0.53
C LYS A 110 5.85 -7.56 -0.99
N ARG A 111 6.45 -6.46 -1.43
CA ARG A 111 6.67 -6.18 -2.86
C ARG A 111 7.63 -7.18 -3.49
N VAL A 112 7.15 -7.92 -4.48
CA VAL A 112 7.99 -8.78 -5.33
C VAL A 112 8.69 -7.93 -6.40
N PRO A 113 10.02 -7.99 -6.54
CA PRO A 113 10.73 -7.34 -7.65
C PRO A 113 10.23 -7.87 -9.00
N GLY A 114 9.83 -6.96 -9.91
CA GLY A 114 9.38 -7.32 -11.26
C GLY A 114 7.86 -7.27 -11.51
N LEU A 115 7.05 -7.04 -10.47
CA LEU A 115 5.59 -6.82 -10.61
C LEU A 115 5.21 -5.36 -10.93
N ALA A 116 6.11 -4.40 -10.73
CA ALA A 116 5.91 -2.99 -11.02
C ALA A 116 6.81 -2.51 -12.18
N ARG A 117 6.25 -1.85 -13.20
CA ARG A 117 7.06 -1.11 -14.19
C ARG A 117 7.77 0.06 -13.51
N GLU A 118 9.10 0.00 -13.44
CA GLU A 118 9.94 1.08 -12.93
C GLU A 118 9.72 2.39 -13.72
N ARG A 119 9.08 3.40 -13.11
CA ARG A 119 9.24 4.79 -13.54
C ARG A 119 10.16 5.50 -12.57
N ARG A 120 11.41 5.70 -12.99
CA ARG A 120 12.46 6.40 -12.22
C ARG A 120 12.06 7.86 -11.97
N PHE A 121 11.67 8.20 -10.75
CA PHE A 121 11.65 9.59 -10.30
C PHE A 121 12.99 9.98 -9.67
N ARG A 122 13.68 10.95 -10.30
CA ARG A 122 14.77 11.71 -9.69
C ARG A 122 14.14 12.86 -8.89
N LEU A 123 14.04 12.70 -7.57
CA LEU A 123 13.85 13.81 -6.64
C LEU A 123 15.14 14.00 -5.86
N ALA A 124 15.68 15.21 -5.98
CA ALA A 124 16.90 15.67 -5.33
C ALA A 124 16.56 16.16 -3.93
N PHE A 125 16.65 15.26 -2.95
CA PHE A 125 16.97 15.51 -1.53
C PHE A 125 17.09 14.11 -0.93
N ARG A 126 18.32 13.67 -0.61
CA ARG A 126 18.58 12.30 -0.14
C ARG A 126 18.79 12.29 1.37
N PRO A 127 17.76 12.04 2.20
CA PRO A 127 18.00 11.32 3.43
C PRO A 127 18.28 9.85 3.08
N ARG A 128 19.22 9.22 3.80
CA ARG A 128 19.63 7.81 3.63
C ARG A 128 18.45 6.82 3.52
N TRP A 129 17.32 7.15 4.13
CA TRP A 129 16.12 6.33 4.25
C TRP A 129 15.39 6.01 2.93
N ALA A 130 15.49 6.88 1.91
CA ALA A 130 14.87 6.64 0.60
C ALA A 130 15.65 5.64 -0.28
N ALA A 131 16.85 5.21 0.15
CA ALA A 131 17.60 4.13 -0.49
C ALA A 131 17.12 2.76 -0.01
N ASP A 132 16.69 2.65 1.25
CA ASP A 132 16.32 1.37 1.87
C ASP A 132 14.99 0.83 1.35
N CYS A 133 13.96 1.66 1.17
CA CYS A 133 12.71 1.20 0.52
C CYS A 133 12.90 0.85 -0.98
N ARG A 134 13.98 1.30 -1.63
CA ARG A 134 14.29 0.95 -3.03
C ARG A 134 14.98 -0.41 -3.16
N ALA A 135 15.56 -0.92 -2.08
CA ALA A 135 16.39 -2.10 -2.09
C ALA A 135 15.65 -3.39 -1.69
N GLY A 136 14.35 -3.34 -1.35
CA GLY A 136 13.66 -4.50 -0.78
C GLY A 136 14.32 -4.98 0.53
N ALA A 137 15.10 -4.12 1.18
CA ALA A 137 15.69 -4.42 2.47
C ALA A 137 14.58 -4.27 3.51
N GLY A 138 13.90 -5.38 3.81
CA GLY A 138 13.16 -5.50 5.06
C GLY A 138 14.07 -5.17 6.25
N PRO A 139 13.52 -4.82 7.42
CA PRO A 139 14.34 -4.67 8.61
C PRO A 139 15.13 -5.96 8.83
N VAL A 140 16.46 -5.85 8.83
CA VAL A 140 17.33 -6.91 9.35
C VAL A 140 17.01 -7.01 10.83
N TRP A 141 16.21 -8.00 11.21
CA TRP A 141 16.15 -8.45 12.59
C TRP A 141 17.53 -9.00 12.94
N GLN A 142 18.36 -8.15 13.55
CA GLN A 142 19.52 -8.64 14.30
C GLN A 142 18.96 -9.29 15.56
N SER A 143 18.92 -10.63 15.55
CA SER A 143 18.72 -11.44 16.74
C SER A 143 19.82 -11.11 17.75
N ALA A 144 19.42 -10.72 18.96
CA ALA A 144 20.25 -10.91 20.13
C ALA A 144 20.14 -12.37 20.59
#